data_AF-A0A2Z4JSB2-F1
#
_entry.id   AF-A0A2Z4JSB2-F1
#
_cell.length_a   1.000
_cell.length_b   1.000
_cell.length_c   1.000
_cell.angle_alpha   90.00
_cell.angle_beta   90.00
_cell.angle_gamma   90.00
#
_symmetry.space_group_name_H-M   'P 1'
#
loop_
_entity.id
_entity.type
_entity.pdbx_description
1 polymer ?
#
loop_
_entity_poly.entity_id
_entity_poly.type
_entity_poly.pdbx_seq_one_letter_code
_entity_poly.pdbx_strand_id
1 'polypeptide(L)' 'MKPFYIDYPQEKIEGHLHAYQCAFCKIPTTEIFGLLENHGKDCSYRIQAGGFSHSELKKISQVIEPSLSDELD' A
#
# COMPACT_ATOMS: atom_id res chain seq x y z
N MET A 1 12.96 -4.93 12.76
CA MET A 1 12.61 -4.01 11.65
C MET A 1 11.10 -4.02 11.47
N LYS A 2 10.45 -2.86 11.32
CA LYS A 2 9.03 -2.83 10.91
C LYS A 2 8.96 -3.17 9.41
N PRO A 3 8.00 -3.99 8.96
CA PRO A 3 7.79 -4.21 7.54
C PRO A 3 7.41 -2.88 6.88
N PHE A 4 8.09 -2.55 5.79
CA PHE A 4 7.71 -1.44 4.93
C PHE A 4 6.64 -1.96 3.97
N TYR A 5 5.43 -1.39 4.02
CA TYR A 5 4.34 -1.75 3.14
C TYR A 5 4.09 -0.62 2.16
N ILE A 6 3.98 -0.97 0.88
CA ILE A 6 3.63 -0.01 -0.16
C ILE A 6 2.12 -0.10 -0.37
N ASP A 7 1.44 1.00 -0.13
CA ASP A 7 -0.01 1.13 -0.06
C ASP A 7 -0.66 1.47 -1.41
N TYR A 8 0.13 1.73 -2.46
CA TYR A 8 -0.37 2.05 -3.80
C TYR A 8 -0.17 0.92 -4.82
N PRO A 9 -1.04 0.81 -5.83
CA PRO A 9 -0.90 -0.19 -6.89
C PRO A 9 0.40 -0.02 -7.69
N GLN A 10 1.13 -1.12 -7.83
CA GLN A 10 2.39 -1.22 -8.56
C GLN A 10 2.26 -2.12 -9.78
N GLU A 11 3.10 -1.88 -10.77
CA GLU A 11 3.37 -2.79 -11.87
C GLU A 11 4.88 -3.03 -11.99
N LYS A 12 5.26 -4.19 -12.53
CA LYS A 12 6.66 -4.53 -12.76
C LYS A 12 7.17 -3.79 -13.98
N ILE A 13 8.40 -3.26 -13.90
CA ILE A 13 9.08 -2.68 -15.06
C ILE A 13 9.65 -3.83 -15.90
N GLU A 14 9.24 -3.91 -17.17
CA GLU A 14 9.69 -4.96 -18.09
C GLU A 14 11.21 -4.89 -18.30
N GLY A 15 11.87 -6.05 -18.43
CA GLY A 15 13.32 -6.14 -18.61
C GLY A 15 14.16 -5.90 -17.34
N HIS A 16 13.54 -5.48 -16.24
CA HIS A 16 14.25 -5.25 -14.98
C HIS A 16 13.90 -6.31 -13.92
N LEU A 17 14.93 -6.71 -13.16
CA LEU A 17 14.75 -7.62 -12.03
C LEU A 17 14.35 -6.81 -10.79
N HIS A 18 13.26 -7.20 -10.14
CA HIS A 18 12.74 -6.57 -8.92
C HIS A 18 12.46 -5.06 -9.00
N ALA A 19 12.30 -4.50 -10.21
CA ALA A 19 11.93 -3.10 -10.38
C ALA A 19 10.41 -2.96 -10.57
N TYR A 20 9.84 -2.00 -9.86
CA TYR A 20 8.40 -1.70 -9.87
C TYR A 20 8.19 -0.19 -10.01
N GLN A 21 7.04 0.18 -10.57
CA GLN A 21 6.60 1.55 -10.71
C GLN A 21 5.12 1.68 -10.34
N CYS A 22 4.68 2.90 -10.00
CA CYS A 22 3.26 3.15 -9.77
C CYS A 22 2.44 2.83 -11.03
N ALA A 23 1.36 2.07 -10.89
CA ALA A 23 0.50 1.72 -12.03
C ALA A 23 -0.17 2.93 -12.70
N PHE A 24 -0.24 4.09 -12.03
CA PHE A 24 -0.91 5.29 -12.51
C PHE A 24 0.06 6.33 -13.09
N CYS A 25 1.01 6.82 -12.28
CA CYS A 25 1.95 7.84 -12.74
C CYS A 25 3.23 7.28 -13.37
N LYS A 26 3.40 5.95 -13.37
CA LYS A 26 4.54 5.24 -13.99
C LYS A 26 5.91 5.63 -13.44
N ILE A 27 5.96 6.36 -12.32
CA ILE A 27 7.22 6.72 -11.66
C ILE A 27 7.74 5.50 -10.88
N PRO A 28 9.03 5.13 -11.04
CA PRO A 28 9.63 4.02 -10.32
C PRO A 28 9.52 4.17 -8.80
N THR A 29 9.21 3.06 -8.11
CA THR A 29 9.09 3.01 -6.64
C THR A 29 10.33 3.54 -5.93
N THR A 30 11.51 3.31 -6.50
CA THR A 30 12.81 3.76 -6.00
C THR A 30 13.00 5.27 -6.11
N GLU A 31 12.35 5.94 -7.07
CA GLU A 31 12.42 7.40 -7.23
C GLU A 31 11.48 8.11 -6.26
N ILE A 32 10.31 7.53 -5.98
CA ILE A 32 9.34 8.08 -5.02
C ILE A 32 9.54 7.60 -3.59
N PHE A 33 10.62 6.84 -3.33
CA PHE A 33 10.95 6.25 -2.04
C PHE A 33 9.83 5.40 -1.42
N GLY A 34 8.94 4.85 -2.25
CA GLY A 34 7.76 4.14 -1.76
C GLY A 34 6.73 5.02 -1.05
N LEU A 35 6.80 6.35 -1.17
CA LEU A 35 5.92 7.30 -0.48
C LEU A 35 4.89 7.90 -1.42
N LEU A 36 3.62 7.88 -1.00
CA LEU A 36 2.49 8.40 -1.77
C LEU A 36 2.62 9.90 -2.10
N GLU A 37 3.20 10.68 -1.18
CA GLU A 37 3.42 12.13 -1.33
C GLU A 37 4.36 12.48 -2.48
N ASN A 38 5.29 11.57 -2.81
CA ASN A 38 6.30 11.78 -3.85
C ASN A 38 5.82 11.41 -5.26
N HIS A 39 4.59 10.90 -5.43
CA HIS A 39 4.07 10.64 -6.77
C HIS A 39 3.92 11.93 -7.58
N GLY A 40 3.82 11.79 -8.91
CA GLY A 40 3.63 12.90 -9.83
C GLY A 40 2.37 13.72 -9.51
N LYS A 41 2.40 15.00 -9.90
CA LYS A 41 1.32 15.95 -9.58
C LYS A 41 -0.05 15.48 -10.07
N ASP A 42 -0.04 14.83 -11.22
CA ASP A 42 -1.21 14.33 -11.93
C ASP A 42 -1.48 12.83 -11.68
N CYS A 43 -0.88 12.23 -10.63
CA CYS A 43 -1.11 10.84 -10.29
C CYS A 43 -2.55 10.63 -9.81
N SER A 44 -3.37 9.95 -10.62
CA SER A 44 -4.78 9.67 -10.30
C SER A 44 -4.97 8.99 -8.95
N TYR A 45 -4.11 8.02 -8.61
CA TYR A 45 -4.18 7.35 -7.31
C TYR A 45 -3.89 8.30 -6.16
N ARG A 46 -2.83 9.12 -6.26
CA ARG A 46 -2.50 10.12 -5.21
C ARG A 46 -3.62 11.15 -5.05
N ILE A 47 -4.21 11.60 -6.16
CA ILE A 47 -5.32 12.56 -6.13
C ILE A 47 -6.56 11.95 -5.44
N GLN A 48 -6.88 10.70 -5.73
CA GLN A 48 -8.00 9.99 -5.11
C GLN A 48 -7.71 9.65 -3.64
N ALA A 49 -6.50 9.15 -3.33
CA ALA A 49 -6.06 8.78 -2.00
C ALA A 49 -5.79 9.98 -1.08
N GLY A 50 -5.51 11.16 -1.64
CA GLY A 50 -5.47 12.42 -0.89
C GLY A 50 -6.80 12.78 -0.22
N GLY A 51 -7.91 12.08 -0.55
CA GLY A 51 -9.17 12.12 0.19
C GLY A 51 -9.30 11.08 1.31
N PHE A 52 -8.38 10.11 1.42
CA PHE A 52 -8.39 9.04 2.43
C PHE A 52 -7.05 9.01 3.16
N SER A 53 -7.00 9.73 4.29
CA SER A 53 -5.87 9.64 5.20
C SER A 53 -5.75 8.22 5.78
N HIS A 54 -4.53 7.70 5.80
CA HIS A 54 -4.13 6.36 6.27
C HIS A 54 -4.49 6.02 7.75
N SER A 55 -5.23 6.89 8.43
CA SER A 55 -5.76 6.68 9.79
C SER A 55 -6.93 5.71 9.86
N GLU A 56 -7.63 5.42 8.74
CA GLU A 56 -8.90 4.68 8.80
C GLU A 56 -8.76 3.16 8.63
N LEU A 57 -7.73 2.67 7.92
CA LEU A 57 -7.52 1.22 7.72
C LEU A 57 -7.01 0.51 8.99
N LYS A 58 -6.44 1.25 9.96
CA LYS A 58 -5.99 0.67 11.24
C LYS A 58 -7.16 0.29 12.16
N LYS A 59 -8.38 0.78 11.88
CA LYS A 59 -9.57 0.43 12.68
C LYS A 59 -10.17 -0.92 12.34
N ILE A 60 -9.89 -1.47 11.15
CA ILE A 60 -10.55 -2.71 10.68
C ILE A 60 -9.77 -3.96 11.10
N SER A 61 -8.45 -3.88 11.28
CA SER A 61 -7.63 -5.07 11.59
C SER A 61 -7.69 -5.52 13.07
N GLN A 62 -8.46 -4.86 13.94
CA GLN A 62 -8.57 -5.21 15.36
C GLN A 62 -9.88 -5.95 15.72
N VAL A 63 -10.74 -6.31 14.74
CA VAL A 63 -12.11 -6.76 15.03
C VAL A 63 -12.41 -8.23 14.69
N ILE A 64 -11.41 -9.02 14.27
CA ILE A 64 -11.64 -10.44 13.93
C ILE A 64 -10.60 -11.32 14.60
N GLU A 65 -10.80 -11.65 15.88
CA GLU A 65 -10.36 -12.93 16.42
C GLU A 65 -11.55 -13.90 16.40
N PRO A 66 -11.49 -15.02 15.68
CA PRO A 66 -12.49 -16.07 15.79
C PRO A 66 -12.31 -16.78 17.14
N SER A 67 -13.24 -16.52 18.07
CA SER A 67 -13.41 -17.30 19.29
C SER A 67 -13.81 -18.73 18.93
N LEU A 68 -12.86 -19.67 18.96
CA LEU A 68 -13.12 -21.09 18.81
C LEU A 68 -12.04 -21.90 19.54
N SER A 69 -12.30 -22.22 20.81
CA SER A 69 -12.11 -23.56 21.42
C SER A 69 -12.09 -23.46 22.95
N ASP A 70 -13.24 -23.70 23.57
CA ASP A 70 -13.31 -24.31 24.90
C ASP A 70 -14.55 -25.19 24.88
N GLU A 71 -14.36 -26.48 25.13
CA GLU A 71 -15.22 -27.45 25.85
C GLU A 71 -14.70 -28.87 25.51
N LEU A 72 -13.68 -29.31 26.24
CA LEU A 72 -13.33 -30.73 26.42
C LEU A 72 -13.67 -31.06 27.88
N ASP A 73 -14.71 -31.87 28.08
CA ASP A 73 -14.92 -32.73 29.25
C ASP A 73 -14.94 -34.19 28.78
#